data_AF-A0AAV2I144-F1
#
_entry.id   AF-A0AAV2I144-F1
#
_cell.length_a   1.000
_cell.length_b   1.000
_cell.length_c   1.000
_cell.angle_alpha   90.00
_cell.angle_beta   90.00
_cell.angle_gamma   90.00
#
_symmetry.space_group_name_H-M   'P 1'
#
loop_
_entity.id
_entity.type
_entity.pdbx_description
1 polymer ?
#
loop_
_entity_poly.entity_id
_entity_poly.type
_entity_poly.pdbx_seq_one_letter_code
_entity_poly.pdbx_strand_id
1 'polypeptide(L)'
;MTNVVESDIIKCAEYWPPCSETVSTLGNFLLQTVKQMIYSDFTIRTIKLKMNTEMTCREITQFQYTAWPPRGFPSTPIPLLDMRYKIRCCHHGKCSPILVHCGTGISRTSIFIAA
;
A
#
# COMPACT_ATOMS: atom_id res chain seq x y z
N MET A 1 -0.39 5.86 -1.79
CA MET A 1 0.30 7.09 -2.23
C MET A 1 0.27 8.19 -1.16
N THR A 2 0.48 7.86 0.11
CA THR A 2 0.44 8.82 1.23
C THR A 2 1.05 8.19 2.47
N ASN A 3 1.59 9.00 3.37
CA ASN A 3 1.85 8.57 4.74
C ASN A 3 0.55 8.63 5.56
N VAL A 4 0.52 7.92 6.70
CA VAL A 4 -0.62 7.91 7.65
C VAL A 4 -0.83 9.31 8.23
N VAL A 5 0.27 9.96 8.61
CA VAL A 5 0.32 11.33 9.12
C VAL A 5 1.28 12.16 8.28
N GLU A 6 0.88 13.37 7.92
CA GLU A 6 1.72 14.34 7.21
C GLU A 6 1.53 15.73 7.82
N SER A 7 2.62 16.35 8.29
CA SER A 7 2.58 17.65 8.99
C SER A 7 1.55 17.66 10.12
N ASP A 8 1.58 16.62 10.97
CA ASP A 8 0.66 16.40 12.11
C ASP A 8 -0.82 16.24 11.74
N ILE A 9 -1.14 16.13 10.45
CA ILE A 9 -2.49 15.87 9.97
C ILE A 9 -2.62 14.41 9.58
N ILE A 10 -3.61 13.72 10.15
CA ILE A 10 -3.98 12.36 9.75
C ILE A 10 -4.53 12.40 8.32
N LYS A 11 -3.84 11.72 7.39
CA LYS A 11 -4.23 11.58 5.98
C LYS A 11 -4.90 10.26 5.68
N CYS A 12 -4.57 9.22 6.42
CA CYS A 12 -5.10 7.88 6.23
C CYS A 12 -5.06 7.13 7.57
N ALA A 13 -6.06 6.28 7.84
CA ALA A 13 -5.97 5.34 8.95
C ALA A 13 -5.02 4.19 8.58
N GLU A 14 -4.33 3.63 9.58
CA GLU A 14 -3.58 2.40 9.40
C GLU A 14 -4.56 1.21 9.35
N TYR A 15 -4.86 0.74 8.14
CA TYR A 15 -5.83 -0.35 7.88
C TYR A 15 -5.16 -1.72 7.73
N TRP A 16 -3.86 -1.82 8.01
CA TRP A 16 -3.09 -3.06 7.99
C TRP A 16 -2.52 -3.31 9.39
N PRO A 17 -2.40 -4.57 9.84
CA PRO A 17 -1.78 -4.85 11.12
C PRO A 17 -0.26 -4.69 11.06
N PRO A 18 0.42 -4.49 12.21
CA PRO A 18 1.87 -4.57 12.30
C PRO A 18 2.43 -5.88 11.74
N CYS A 19 3.67 -5.86 11.28
CA CYS A 19 4.36 -7.07 10.81
C CYS A 19 4.74 -7.95 12.01
N SER A 20 3.92 -8.96 12.30
CA SER A 20 4.08 -9.86 13.44
C SER A 20 3.38 -11.20 13.19
N GLU A 21 3.59 -12.16 14.08
CA GLU A 21 2.90 -13.46 14.04
C GLU A 21 1.42 -13.36 14.42
N THR A 22 0.95 -12.21 14.92
CA THR A 22 -0.43 -12.02 15.38
C THR A 22 -1.38 -11.76 14.23
N VAL A 23 -2.50 -12.49 14.21
CA VAL A 23 -3.63 -12.22 13.31
C VAL A 23 -4.53 -11.15 13.92
N SER A 24 -4.86 -10.13 13.14
CA SER A 24 -5.78 -9.07 13.53
C SER A 24 -7.12 -9.21 12.83
N THR A 25 -8.21 -8.93 13.55
CA THR A 25 -9.57 -8.97 13.00
C THR A 25 -10.05 -7.56 12.68
N LEU A 26 -10.43 -7.33 11.42
CA LEU A 26 -11.05 -6.09 10.96
C LEU A 26 -12.42 -6.43 10.35
N GLY A 27 -13.47 -6.29 11.16
CA GLY A 27 -14.83 -6.74 10.79
C GLY A 27 -14.84 -8.24 10.50
N ASN A 28 -15.25 -8.63 9.29
CA ASN A 28 -15.31 -10.04 8.85
C ASN A 28 -13.99 -10.56 8.27
N PHE A 29 -12.93 -9.75 8.29
CA PHE A 29 -11.64 -10.07 7.72
C PHE A 29 -10.61 -10.36 8.80
N LEU A 30 -9.84 -11.44 8.59
CA LEU A 30 -8.63 -11.77 9.32
C LEU A 30 -7.44 -11.35 8.48
N LEU A 31 -6.60 -10.50 9.05
CA LEU A 31 -5.43 -9.90 8.42
C LEU A 31 -4.17 -10.31 9.17
N GLN A 32 -3.13 -10.64 8.43
CA GLN A 32 -1.79 -10.85 8.99
C GLN A 32 -0.74 -10.27 8.05
N THR A 33 0.06 -9.32 8.51
CA THR A 33 1.22 -8.83 7.76
C THR A 33 2.38 -9.80 7.98
N VAL A 34 2.66 -10.64 6.98
CA VAL A 34 3.67 -11.71 7.07
C VAL A 34 5.06 -11.27 6.62
N LYS A 35 5.15 -10.17 5.87
CA LYS A 35 6.42 -9.62 5.41
C LYS A 35 6.32 -8.11 5.28
N GLN A 36 7.37 -7.41 5.71
CA GLN A 36 7.51 -5.97 5.52
C GLN A 36 8.94 -5.66 5.06
N MET A 37 9.05 -4.95 3.93
CA MET A 37 10.31 -4.48 3.36
C MET A 37 10.27 -2.95 3.32
N ILE A 38 11.14 -2.31 4.11
CA ILE A 38 11.24 -0.86 4.22
C ILE A 38 12.41 -0.39 3.35
N TYR A 39 12.11 0.43 2.35
CA TYR A 39 13.10 1.12 1.52
C TYR A 39 13.14 2.61 1.92
N SER A 40 14.07 3.38 1.33
CA SER A 40 14.14 4.83 1.52
C SER A 40 12.84 5.55 1.11
N ASP A 41 12.26 5.15 -0.02
CA ASP A 41 11.19 5.92 -0.67
C ASP A 41 9.81 5.29 -0.60
N PHE A 42 9.74 4.00 -0.27
CA PHE A 42 8.50 3.27 -0.14
C PHE A 42 8.64 2.07 0.78
N THR A 43 7.51 1.55 1.26
CA THR A 43 7.41 0.31 2.02
C THR A 43 6.55 -0.69 1.27
N ILE A 44 6.96 -1.95 1.25
CA ILE A 44 6.21 -3.06 0.66
C ILE A 44 5.79 -4.02 1.77
N ARG A 45 4.50 -4.36 1.84
CA ARG A 45 3.97 -5.33 2.79
C ARG A 45 3.29 -6.49 2.07
N THR A 46 3.51 -7.70 2.55
CA THR A 46 2.72 -8.87 2.17
C THR A 46 1.74 -9.17 3.30
N ILE A 47 0.46 -9.14 2.96
CA ILE A 47 -0.65 -9.27 3.91
C ILE A 47 -1.48 -10.47 3.50
N LYS A 48 -1.64 -11.43 4.40
CA LYS A 48 -2.61 -12.51 4.25
C LYS A 48 -3.98 -12.01 4.69
N LEU A 49 -4.97 -12.18 3.82
CA LEU A 49 -6.37 -11.84 4.04
C LEU A 49 -7.17 -13.14 4.01
N LYS A 50 -8.01 -13.36 5.02
CA LYS A 50 -8.99 -14.45 5.04
C LYS A 50 -10.33 -13.89 5.52
N MET A 51 -11.43 -14.30 4.90
CA MET A 51 -12.76 -13.99 5.41
C MET A 51 -13.15 -15.01 6.47
N ASN A 52 -13.77 -14.59 7.58
CA ASN A 52 -14.16 -15.51 8.68
C ASN A 52 -15.02 -16.69 8.20
N THR A 53 -15.84 -16.47 7.19
CA THR A 53 -16.78 -17.45 6.61
C THR A 53 -16.17 -18.31 5.52
N GLU A 54 -14.96 -17.97 5.03
CA GLU A 54 -14.33 -18.68 3.91
C GLU A 54 -13.08 -19.43 4.37
N MET A 55 -12.82 -20.59 3.77
CA MET A 55 -11.54 -21.27 3.95
C MET A 55 -10.42 -20.65 3.10
N THR A 56 -10.76 -19.86 2.08
CA THR A 56 -9.76 -19.32 1.16
C THR A 56 -8.97 -18.19 1.82
N CYS A 57 -7.64 -18.29 1.72
CA CYS A 57 -6.73 -17.23 2.12
C CYS A 57 -6.14 -16.61 0.86
N ARG A 58 -6.17 -15.27 0.79
CA ARG A 58 -5.62 -14.49 -0.30
C ARG A 58 -4.40 -13.74 0.18
N GLU A 59 -3.42 -13.59 -0.69
CA GLU A 59 -2.25 -12.76 -0.42
C GLU A 59 -2.39 -11.42 -1.13
N ILE A 60 -2.22 -10.33 -0.37
CA ILE A 60 -2.26 -8.95 -0.84
C ILE A 60 -0.86 -8.38 -0.71
N THR A 61 -0.37 -7.75 -1.77
CA THR A 61 0.85 -6.95 -1.72
C THR A 61 0.48 -5.47 -1.67
N GLN A 62 0.79 -4.81 -0.55
CA GLN A 62 0.58 -3.37 -0.37
C GLN A 62 1.90 -2.63 -0.68
N PHE A 63 1.82 -1.62 -1.52
CA PHE A 63 2.91 -0.67 -1.78
C PHE A 63 2.54 0.70 -1.22
N GLN A 64 3.37 1.22 -0.32
CA GLN A 64 3.19 2.53 0.29
C GLN A 64 4.36 3.44 -0.08
N TYR A 65 4.14 4.40 -0.98
CA TYR A 65 5.11 5.45 -1.27
C TYR A 65 5.21 6.45 -0.11
N THR A 66 6.37 6.53 0.53
CA THR A 66 6.62 7.29 1.78
C THR A 66 7.40 8.58 1.56
N ALA A 67 8.15 8.70 0.45
CA ALA A 67 8.95 9.88 0.12
C ALA A 67 8.14 11.03 -0.54
N TRP A 68 6.80 10.94 -0.60
CA TRP A 68 6.03 12.07 -1.13
C TRP A 68 6.03 13.22 -0.11
N PRO A 69 6.50 14.43 -0.49
CA PRO A 69 6.53 15.54 0.45
C PRO A 69 5.11 16.00 0.82
N PRO A 70 4.86 16.49 2.06
CA PRO A 70 3.54 16.99 2.45
C PRO A 70 3.01 18.09 1.52
N ARG A 71 3.90 18.90 0.93
CA ARG A 71 3.59 19.93 -0.07
C ARG A 71 4.41 19.70 -1.33
N GLY A 72 3.77 19.87 -2.49
CA GLY A 72 4.41 19.76 -3.80
C GLY A 72 4.57 18.32 -4.30
N PHE A 73 5.64 18.10 -5.06
CA PHE A 73 5.94 16.86 -5.77
C PHE A 73 7.34 16.35 -5.39
N PRO A 74 7.61 15.04 -5.52
CA PRO A 74 8.96 14.51 -5.41
C PRO A 74 9.93 15.26 -6.33
N SER A 75 11.14 15.55 -5.86
CA SER A 75 12.17 16.26 -6.64
C SER A 75 12.66 15.48 -7.85
N THR A 76 12.51 14.16 -7.82
CA THR A 76 12.86 13.24 -8.91
C THR A 76 11.76 12.20 -9.10
N PRO A 77 11.44 11.81 -10.35
CA PRO A 77 10.46 10.76 -10.62
C PRO A 77 11.01 9.35 -10.37
N ILE A 78 12.34 9.19 -10.18
CA ILE A 78 13.01 7.88 -10.15
C ILE A 78 12.39 6.93 -9.11
N PRO A 79 12.15 7.31 -7.84
CA PRO A 79 11.61 6.37 -6.87
C PRO A 79 10.17 5.96 -7.17
N LEU A 80 9.38 6.86 -7.77
CA LEU A 80 8.02 6.58 -8.21
C LEU A 80 8.02 5.55 -9.36
N LEU A 81 8.93 5.71 -10.31
CA LEU A 81 9.11 4.79 -11.44
C LEU A 81 9.62 3.41 -11.00
N ASP A 82 10.56 3.35 -10.05
CA ASP A 82 11.02 2.07 -9.47
C ASP A 82 9.86 1.35 -8.77
N MET A 83 9.10 2.05 -7.91
CA MET A 83 7.93 1.45 -7.26
C MET A 83 6.91 0.94 -8.29
N ARG A 84 6.63 1.72 -9.35
CA ARG A 84 5.72 1.31 -10.44
C ARG A 84 6.23 0.07 -11.17
N TYR A 85 7.52 0.00 -11.46
CA TYR A 85 8.14 -1.18 -12.07
C TYR A 85 7.93 -2.42 -11.20
N LYS A 86 8.19 -2.32 -9.89
CA LYS A 86 7.94 -3.43 -8.95
C LYS A 86 6.47 -3.85 -8.90
N ILE A 87 5.54 -2.89 -8.91
CA ILE A 87 4.09 -3.17 -8.96
C ILE A 87 3.74 -3.96 -10.23
N ARG A 88 4.25 -3.54 -11.40
CA ARG A 88 4.02 -4.23 -12.68
C ARG A 88 4.57 -5.65 -12.66
N CYS A 89 5.77 -5.87 -12.11
CA CYS A 89 6.33 -7.22 -11.95
C CYS A 89 5.46 -8.09 -11.04
N CYS A 90 5.03 -7.58 -9.88
CA CYS A 90 4.18 -8.31 -8.93
C CYS A 90 2.75 -8.58 -9.46
N HIS A 91 2.29 -7.77 -10.40
CA HIS A 91 0.96 -7.87 -11.01
C HIS A 91 0.98 -8.58 -12.37
N HIS A 92 2.14 -9.01 -12.86
CA HIS A 92 2.25 -9.66 -14.15
C HIS A 92 1.35 -10.91 -14.24
N GLY A 93 0.56 -11.01 -15.31
CA GLY A 93 -0.37 -12.13 -15.54
C GLY A 93 -1.64 -12.14 -14.69
N LYS A 94 -1.87 -11.15 -13.82
CA LYS A 94 -3.11 -11.03 -13.03
C LYS A 94 -4.13 -10.19 -13.78
N CYS A 95 -5.39 -10.64 -13.79
CA CYS A 95 -6.51 -9.92 -14.42
C CYS A 95 -7.33 -9.07 -13.43
N SER A 96 -6.89 -8.97 -12.16
CA SER A 96 -7.60 -8.22 -11.13
C SER A 96 -7.26 -6.72 -11.19
N PRO A 97 -8.16 -5.80 -10.80
CA PRO A 97 -7.81 -4.39 -10.70
C PRO A 97 -6.76 -4.14 -9.62
N ILE A 98 -5.96 -3.09 -9.79
CA ILE A 98 -5.05 -2.57 -8.77
C ILE A 98 -5.78 -1.46 -7.99
N LEU A 99 -5.90 -1.63 -6.68
CA LEU A 99 -6.42 -0.57 -5.81
C LEU A 99 -5.32 0.46 -5.55
N VAL A 100 -5.59 1.71 -5.90
CA VAL A 100 -4.70 2.85 -5.63
C VAL A 100 -5.46 3.90 -4.84
N HIS A 101 -4.84 4.42 -3.78
CA HIS A 101 -5.42 5.53 -3.01
C HIS A 101 -4.34 6.49 -2.48
N CYS A 102 -4.78 7.69 -2.09
CA CYS A 102 -4.06 8.68 -1.32
C CYS A 102 -4.96 9.20 -0.19
N GLY A 103 -4.65 10.35 0.42
CA GLY A 103 -5.51 10.90 1.48
C GLY A 103 -6.94 11.24 1.01
N THR A 104 -7.08 11.87 -0.15
CA THR A 104 -8.40 12.19 -0.77
C THR A 104 -8.81 11.23 -1.87
N GLY A 105 -7.94 10.28 -2.25
CA GLY A 105 -8.16 9.39 -3.39
C GLY A 105 -8.01 10.03 -4.78
N ILE A 106 -7.79 11.35 -4.88
CA ILE A 106 -7.74 12.07 -6.17
C ILE A 106 -6.30 12.37 -6.59
N SER A 107 -5.64 13.37 -6.00
CA SER A 107 -4.45 14.01 -6.62
C SER A 107 -3.27 13.06 -6.87
N ARG A 108 -2.69 12.48 -5.81
CA ARG A 108 -1.50 11.62 -5.93
C ARG A 108 -1.85 10.26 -6.57
N THR A 109 -3.09 9.82 -6.40
CA THR A 109 -3.65 8.64 -7.08
C THR A 109 -3.65 8.86 -8.59
N SER A 110 -4.23 9.96 -9.06
CA SER A 110 -4.30 10.30 -10.49
C SER A 110 -2.92 10.40 -11.12
N ILE A 111 -1.96 11.01 -10.42
CA ILE A 111 -0.58 11.10 -10.93
C ILE A 111 0.05 9.72 -11.10
N PHE A 112 -0.13 8.83 -10.11
CA PHE A 112 0.40 7.46 -10.22
C PHE A 112 -0.24 6.68 -11.38
N ILE A 113 -1.54 6.84 -11.60
CA ILE A 113 -2.28 6.16 -12.66
C ILE A 113 -1.89 6.69 -14.05
N ALA A 114 -1.68 8.01 -14.17
CA ALA A 114 -1.38 8.68 -15.44
C ALA A 114 0.10 8.63 -15.85
N ALA A 115 1.03 8.46 -14.90
CA ALA A 115 2.43 8.16 -15.17
C ALA A 115 2.58 6.87 -16.00
#